data_AF-A0A6C8GTC9-F1
#
_entry.id   AF-A0A6C8GTC9-F1
#
_cell.length_a   1.000
_cell.length_b   1.000
_cell.length_c   1.000
_cell.angle_alpha   90.00
_cell.angle_beta   90.00
_cell.angle_gamma   90.00
#
_symmetry.space_group_name_H-M   'P 1'
#
loop_
_entity.id
_entity.type
_entity.pdbx_description
1 polymer ?
#
loop_
_entity_poly.entity_id
_entity_poly.type
_entity_poly.pdbx_seq_one_letter_code
_entity_poly.pdbx_strand_id
1 'polypeptide(L)'
;MAKELAMIERNDQGRAIRRYFIQCEEELQRSVPEIAARYRRQLKARISAANNFKPMCDALNMARAEQGKTTQQHHYTNESNMISRIVLGGLTAKQWARINGYSGEPRDHMNAEQLEHLSYLESTNITLIDMGMEYEQRKGELTRLSQRWLAKRLEVVHV
;
A
#
# COMPACT_ATOMS: atom_id res chain seq x y z
N MET A 1 -13.73 -32.65 19.99
CA MET A 1 -14.13 -33.18 21.31
C MET A 1 -15.17 -32.31 22.03
N ALA A 2 -14.88 -31.08 22.48
CA ALA A 2 -15.85 -30.30 23.28
C ALA A 2 -17.16 -29.92 22.54
N LYS A 3 -17.08 -29.56 21.25
CA LYS A 3 -18.25 -29.22 20.41
C LYS A 3 -19.17 -30.43 20.21
N GLU A 4 -18.61 -31.61 19.98
CA GLU A 4 -19.36 -32.86 19.75
C GLU A 4 -20.04 -33.37 21.03
N LEU A 5 -19.35 -33.33 22.16
CA LEU A 5 -19.92 -33.73 23.47
C LEU A 5 -21.10 -32.83 23.87
N ALA A 6 -20.97 -31.51 23.69
CA ALA A 6 -22.04 -30.55 23.99
C ALA A 6 -23.25 -30.62 23.04
N MET A 7 -23.09 -31.23 21.86
CA MET A 7 -24.18 -31.47 20.88
C MET A 7 -24.95 -32.75 21.18
N ILE A 8 -24.34 -33.72 21.87
CA ILE A 8 -24.95 -35.02 22.23
C ILE A 8 -25.61 -34.95 23.62
N GLU A 9 -25.01 -34.24 24.57
CA GLU A 9 -25.51 -34.18 25.95
C GLU A 9 -26.62 -33.13 26.13
N ARG A 10 -27.73 -33.57 26.75
CA ARG A 10 -28.93 -32.75 27.00
C ARG A 10 -28.92 -32.10 28.39
N ASN A 11 -27.76 -31.62 28.85
CA ASN A 11 -27.57 -30.93 30.13
C ASN A 11 -27.40 -29.40 29.96
N ASP A 12 -27.48 -28.65 31.06
CA ASP A 12 -27.36 -27.18 31.05
C ASP A 12 -26.01 -26.68 30.56
N GLN A 13 -24.94 -27.40 30.90
CA GLN A 13 -23.59 -27.09 30.47
C GLN A 13 -23.44 -27.24 28.94
N GLY A 14 -23.97 -28.32 28.36
CA GLY A 14 -24.02 -28.53 26.91
C GLY A 14 -24.88 -27.50 26.17
N ARG A 15 -25.94 -26.98 26.79
CA ARG A 15 -26.69 -25.82 26.26
C ARG A 15 -25.85 -24.55 26.26
N ALA A 16 -25.16 -24.24 27.35
CA ALA A 16 -24.31 -23.06 27.47
C ALA A 16 -23.15 -23.09 26.45
N ILE A 17 -22.47 -24.23 26.32
CA ILE A 17 -21.38 -24.42 25.37
C ILE A 17 -21.86 -24.25 23.92
N ARG A 18 -23.03 -24.78 23.56
CA ARG A 18 -23.60 -24.57 22.21
C ARG A 18 -23.91 -23.11 21.92
N ARG A 19 -24.51 -22.38 22.86
CA ARG A 19 -24.76 -20.93 22.72
C ARG A 19 -23.47 -20.15 22.50
N TYR A 20 -22.42 -20.48 23.25
CA TYR A 20 -21.10 -19.89 23.07
C TYR A 20 -20.54 -20.17 21.67
N PHE A 21 -20.61 -21.40 21.17
CA PHE A 21 -20.15 -21.72 19.81
C PHE A 21 -20.94 -21.01 18.72
N ILE A 22 -22.27 -20.91 18.86
CA ILE A 22 -23.11 -20.16 17.93
C ILE A 22 -22.70 -18.69 17.92
N GLN A 23 -22.49 -18.09 19.09
CA GLN A 23 -22.03 -16.71 19.19
C GLN A 23 -20.66 -16.51 18.51
N CYS A 24 -19.69 -17.41 18.74
CA CYS A 24 -18.41 -17.37 18.06
C CYS A 24 -18.55 -17.50 16.53
N GLU A 25 -19.43 -18.38 16.04
CA GLU A 25 -19.70 -18.53 14.60
C GLU A 25 -20.36 -17.29 13.99
N GLU A 26 -21.31 -16.66 14.70
CA GLU A 26 -21.94 -15.41 14.29
C GLU A 26 -20.94 -14.25 14.24
N GLU A 27 -20.09 -14.11 15.26
CA GLU A 27 -19.02 -13.11 15.30
C GLU A 27 -17.99 -13.33 14.18
N LEU A 28 -17.65 -14.60 13.90
CA LEU A 28 -16.78 -14.94 12.79
C LEU A 28 -17.43 -14.59 11.44
N GLN A 29 -18.70 -14.94 11.22
CA GLN A 29 -19.42 -14.60 9.99
C GLN A 29 -19.53 -13.09 9.76
N ARG A 30 -19.66 -12.29 10.84
CA ARG A 30 -19.67 -10.82 10.76
C ARG A 30 -18.31 -10.24 10.38
N SER A 31 -17.22 -10.81 10.91
CA SER A 31 -15.85 -10.29 10.70
C SER A 31 -15.19 -10.79 9.41
N VAL A 32 -15.54 -11.98 8.91
CA VAL A 32 -14.95 -12.58 7.70
C VAL A 32 -15.02 -11.67 6.46
N PRO A 33 -16.15 -11.02 6.13
CA PRO A 33 -16.24 -10.13 4.98
C PRO A 33 -15.26 -8.96 5.04
N GLU A 34 -15.11 -8.35 6.22
CA GLU A 34 -14.20 -7.24 6.47
C GLU A 34 -12.74 -7.68 6.34
N ILE A 35 -12.38 -8.81 6.97
CA ILE A 35 -11.04 -9.40 6.89
C ILE A 35 -10.68 -9.74 5.43
N ALA A 36 -11.61 -10.36 4.69
CA ALA A 36 -11.42 -10.68 3.29
C ALA A 36 -11.29 -9.43 2.42
N ALA A 37 -12.08 -8.38 2.68
CA ALA A 37 -11.95 -7.09 2.00
C ALA A 37 -10.58 -6.45 2.27
N ARG A 38 -10.09 -6.49 3.50
CA ARG A 38 -8.76 -5.98 3.88
C ARG A 38 -7.63 -6.70 3.15
N TYR A 39 -7.65 -8.04 3.12
CA TYR A 39 -6.64 -8.80 2.39
C TYR A 39 -6.68 -8.55 0.87
N ARG A 40 -7.89 -8.47 0.28
CA ARG A 40 -8.05 -8.11 -1.14
C ARG A 40 -7.51 -6.72 -1.44
N ARG A 41 -7.77 -5.74 -0.57
CA ARG A 41 -7.24 -4.38 -0.70
C ARG A 41 -5.71 -4.37 -0.64
N GLN A 42 -5.12 -5.05 0.33
CA GLN A 42 -3.66 -5.17 0.46
C GLN A 42 -3.05 -5.81 -0.81
N LEU A 43 -3.62 -6.90 -1.31
CA LEU A 43 -3.15 -7.57 -2.52
C LEU A 43 -3.22 -6.64 -3.74
N LYS A 44 -4.36 -5.96 -3.92
CA LYS A 44 -4.53 -4.98 -5.01
C LYS A 44 -3.50 -3.85 -4.94
N ALA A 45 -3.24 -3.32 -3.74
CA ALA A 45 -2.25 -2.27 -3.52
C ALA A 45 -0.83 -2.73 -3.87
N ARG A 46 -0.45 -3.96 -3.48
CA ARG A 46 0.84 -4.56 -3.84
C ARG A 46 1.02 -4.73 -5.35
N ILE A 47 0.03 -5.29 -6.02
CA ILE A 47 0.06 -5.48 -7.48
C ILE A 47 0.18 -4.12 -8.18
N SER A 48 -0.59 -3.13 -7.74
CA SER A 48 -0.57 -1.79 -8.34
C SER A 48 0.79 -1.10 -8.17
N ALA A 49 1.40 -1.18 -6.98
CA ALA A 49 2.72 -0.60 -6.73
C ALA A 49 3.85 -1.35 -7.46
N ALA A 50 3.72 -2.66 -7.68
CA ALA A 50 4.67 -3.42 -8.49
C ALA A 50 4.59 -3.02 -9.97
N ASN A 51 3.39 -2.70 -10.46
CA ASN A 51 3.15 -2.42 -11.88
C ASN A 51 3.63 -1.03 -12.34
N ASN A 52 3.85 -0.07 -11.44
CA ASN A 52 4.18 1.31 -11.85
C ASN A 52 5.68 1.64 -11.83
N PHE A 53 6.50 0.93 -11.05
CA PHE A 53 7.93 1.22 -10.96
C PHE A 53 8.67 1.02 -12.29
N LYS A 54 8.42 -0.09 -12.98
CA LYS A 54 9.10 -0.41 -14.25
C LYS A 54 8.69 0.57 -15.36
N PRO A 55 7.40 0.84 -15.62
CA PRO A 55 6.99 1.88 -16.57
C PRO A 55 7.55 3.26 -16.24
N MET A 56 7.65 3.65 -14.96
CA MET A 56 8.28 4.91 -14.56
C MET A 56 9.77 4.98 -14.93
N CYS A 57 10.51 3.89 -14.73
CA CYS A 57 11.90 3.82 -15.17
C CYS A 57 11.98 3.92 -16.71
N ASP A 58 11.08 3.27 -17.43
CA ASP A 58 11.09 3.28 -18.89
C ASP A 58 10.75 4.68 -19.43
N ALA A 59 9.75 5.36 -18.87
CA ALA A 59 9.40 6.75 -19.20
C ALA A 59 10.58 7.70 -18.96
N LEU A 60 11.26 7.59 -17.81
CA LEU A 60 12.46 8.39 -17.52
C LEU A 60 13.57 8.14 -18.54
N ASN A 61 13.77 6.87 -18.91
CA ASN A 61 14.80 6.51 -19.88
C ASN A 61 14.51 7.08 -21.27
N MET A 62 13.25 7.00 -21.72
CA MET A 62 12.82 7.57 -23.00
C MET A 62 12.97 9.09 -23.02
N ALA A 63 12.44 9.80 -22.01
CA ALA A 63 12.54 11.26 -21.92
C ALA A 63 13.99 11.76 -21.92
N ARG A 64 14.91 11.01 -21.29
CA ARG A 64 16.35 11.34 -21.32
C ARG A 64 16.99 11.03 -22.65
N ALA A 65 16.63 9.91 -23.28
CA ALA A 65 17.13 9.54 -24.60
C ALA A 65 16.73 10.56 -25.67
N GLU A 66 15.52 11.11 -25.61
CA GLU A 66 15.04 12.21 -26.48
C GLU A 66 15.90 13.48 -26.34
N GLN A 67 16.46 13.72 -25.15
CA GLN A 67 17.41 14.81 -24.90
C GLN A 67 18.86 14.45 -25.26
N GLY A 68 19.10 13.28 -25.87
CA GLY A 68 20.44 12.78 -26.20
C GLY A 68 21.26 12.36 -24.97
N LYS A 69 20.63 12.11 -23.82
CA LYS A 69 21.31 11.75 -22.57
C LYS A 69 21.15 10.26 -22.26
N THR A 70 22.24 9.63 -21.83
CA THR A 70 22.18 8.26 -21.29
C THR A 70 21.59 8.26 -19.87
N THR A 71 20.81 7.23 -19.55
CA THR A 71 20.22 7.04 -18.21
C THR A 71 21.05 6.05 -17.39
N GLN A 72 21.55 6.50 -16.24
CA GLN A 72 22.31 5.69 -15.29
C GLN A 72 21.45 5.26 -14.09
N GLN A 73 21.89 4.22 -13.38
CA GLN A 73 21.18 3.63 -12.24
C GLN A 73 20.79 4.63 -11.14
N HIS A 74 21.63 5.64 -10.91
CA HIS A 74 21.37 6.66 -9.89
C HIS A 74 20.16 7.55 -10.25
N HIS A 75 19.81 7.72 -11.54
CA HIS A 75 18.60 8.46 -11.93
C HIS A 75 17.33 7.73 -11.50
N TYR A 76 17.23 6.42 -11.75
CA TYR A 76 16.10 5.62 -11.27
C TYR A 76 16.00 5.62 -9.74
N THR A 77 17.16 5.56 -9.07
CA THR A 77 17.24 5.61 -7.61
C THR A 77 16.78 6.97 -7.07
N ASN A 78 17.11 8.07 -7.75
CA ASN A 78 16.67 9.41 -7.38
C ASN A 78 15.15 9.55 -7.50
N GLU A 79 14.55 9.11 -8.60
CA GLU A 79 13.09 9.12 -8.79
C GLU A 79 12.37 8.29 -7.71
N SER A 80 12.82 7.05 -7.48
CA SER A 80 12.24 6.17 -6.47
C SER A 80 12.36 6.75 -5.06
N ASN A 81 13.51 7.35 -4.73
CA ASN A 81 13.74 7.98 -3.44
C ASN A 81 12.92 9.26 -3.28
N MET A 82 12.71 10.05 -4.34
CA MET A 82 11.85 11.24 -4.29
C MET A 82 10.45 10.85 -3.86
N ILE A 83 9.84 9.88 -4.54
CA ILE A 83 8.48 9.41 -4.24
C ILE A 83 8.43 8.77 -2.84
N SER A 84 9.41 7.93 -2.52
CA SER A 84 9.47 7.29 -1.19
C SER A 84 9.52 8.33 -0.07
N ARG A 85 10.32 9.40 -0.23
CA ARG A 85 10.38 10.48 0.76
C ARG A 85 9.06 11.21 0.91
N ILE A 86 8.32 11.43 -0.17
CA ILE A 86 7.00 12.06 -0.09
C ILE A 86 6.02 11.15 0.69
N VAL A 87 5.98 9.86 0.36
CA VAL A 87 5.04 8.90 0.98
C VAL A 87 5.40 8.57 2.43
N LEU A 88 6.69 8.46 2.75
CA LEU A 88 7.19 7.95 4.03
C LEU A 88 7.73 9.05 4.95
N GLY A 89 7.24 10.29 4.82
CA GLY A 89 7.55 11.38 5.74
C GLY A 89 9.02 11.82 5.74
N GLY A 90 9.63 11.91 4.56
CA GLY A 90 11.00 12.36 4.35
C GLY A 90 12.05 11.25 4.32
N LEU A 91 11.64 9.99 4.52
CA LEU A 91 12.53 8.83 4.54
C LEU A 91 12.61 8.16 3.17
N THR A 92 13.81 7.68 2.80
CA THR A 92 13.90 6.69 1.71
C THR A 92 13.31 5.35 2.15
N ALA A 93 12.88 4.53 1.21
CA ALA A 93 12.33 3.20 1.50
C ALA A 93 13.29 2.34 2.36
N LYS A 94 14.61 2.42 2.08
CA LYS A 94 15.65 1.74 2.86
C LYS A 94 15.77 2.27 4.29
N GLN A 95 15.72 3.59 4.48
CA GLN A 95 15.77 4.19 5.82
C GLN A 95 14.54 3.84 6.64
N TRP A 96 13.36 3.91 6.02
CA TRP A 96 12.10 3.52 6.63
C TRP A 96 12.12 2.05 7.08
N ALA A 97 12.56 1.12 6.21
CA ALA A 97 12.69 -0.28 6.58
C ALA A 97 13.65 -0.50 7.76
N ARG A 98 14.82 0.17 7.73
CA ARG A 98 15.81 0.10 8.82
C ARG A 98 15.25 0.58 10.16
N ILE A 99 14.53 1.71 10.18
CA ILE A 99 13.96 2.27 11.41
C ILE A 99 12.89 1.34 12.00
N ASN A 100 12.12 0.67 11.16
CA ASN A 100 11.07 -0.27 11.58
C ASN A 100 11.59 -1.71 11.80
N GLY A 101 12.89 -1.97 11.61
CA GLY A 101 13.48 -3.30 11.81
C GLY A 101 13.10 -4.32 10.74
N TYR A 102 12.67 -3.89 9.55
CA TYR A 102 12.30 -4.78 8.46
C TYR A 102 13.52 -5.21 7.65
N SER A 103 13.59 -6.50 7.33
CA SER A 103 14.59 -7.09 6.44
C SER A 103 13.99 -7.40 5.07
N GLY A 104 14.74 -7.19 3.99
CA GLY A 104 14.29 -7.48 2.62
C GLY A 104 13.74 -6.26 1.88
N GLU A 105 12.81 -6.47 0.95
CA GLU A 105 12.23 -5.41 0.13
C GLU A 105 11.30 -4.52 0.97
N PRO A 106 11.56 -3.19 1.09
CA PRO A 106 10.74 -2.30 1.91
C PRO A 106 9.26 -2.28 1.51
N ARG A 107 8.95 -2.37 0.21
CA ARG A 107 7.55 -2.33 -0.27
C ARG A 107 6.71 -3.49 0.25
N ASP A 108 7.31 -4.65 0.54
CA ASP A 108 6.58 -5.81 1.06
C ASP A 108 6.07 -5.60 2.49
N HIS A 109 6.65 -4.66 3.22
CA HIS A 109 6.29 -4.34 4.60
C HIS A 109 5.34 -3.13 4.70
N MET A 110 5.07 -2.45 3.59
CA MET A 110 4.17 -1.30 3.57
C MET A 110 2.71 -1.74 3.69
N ASN A 111 1.92 -0.95 4.40
CA ASN A 111 0.47 -1.16 4.47
C ASN A 111 -0.22 -0.75 3.15
N ALA A 112 -1.49 -1.15 2.98
CA ALA A 112 -2.25 -0.88 1.77
C ALA A 112 -2.30 0.60 1.40
N GLU A 113 -2.42 1.48 2.39
CA GLU A 113 -2.49 2.93 2.17
C GLU A 113 -1.18 3.51 1.66
N GLN A 114 -0.04 3.11 2.25
CA GLN A 114 1.29 3.50 1.78
C GLN A 114 1.52 3.03 0.34
N LEU A 115 1.13 1.80 0.02
CA LEU A 115 1.26 1.23 -1.32
C LEU A 115 0.34 1.92 -2.35
N GLU A 116 -0.90 2.23 -1.97
CA GLU A 116 -1.84 2.98 -2.80
C GLU A 116 -1.33 4.40 -3.08
N HIS A 117 -0.78 5.08 -2.07
CA HIS A 117 -0.18 6.41 -2.21
C HIS A 117 1.05 6.37 -3.11
N LEU A 118 1.93 5.40 -2.91
CA LEU A 118 3.12 5.20 -3.72
C LEU A 118 2.76 4.93 -5.19
N SER A 119 1.80 4.02 -5.43
CA SER A 119 1.29 3.74 -6.77
C SER A 119 0.71 4.98 -7.45
N TYR A 120 -0.08 5.78 -6.72
CA TYR A 120 -0.65 7.03 -7.23
C TYR A 120 0.44 8.03 -7.67
N LEU A 121 1.47 8.23 -6.84
CA LEU A 121 2.56 9.14 -7.17
C LEU A 121 3.46 8.61 -8.29
N GLU A 122 3.73 7.30 -8.36
CA GLU A 122 4.49 6.70 -9.46
C GLU A 122 3.76 6.87 -10.80
N SER A 123 2.46 6.57 -10.83
CA SER A 123 1.63 6.76 -12.03
C SER A 123 1.58 8.23 -12.45
N THR A 124 1.46 9.14 -11.49
CA THR A 124 1.46 10.57 -11.79
C THR A 124 2.83 11.02 -12.31
N ASN A 125 3.92 10.52 -11.71
CA ASN A 125 5.27 10.88 -12.13
C ASN A 125 5.56 10.43 -13.56
N ILE A 126 5.06 9.27 -14.00
CA ILE A 126 5.11 8.85 -15.41
C ILE A 126 4.51 9.95 -16.29
N THR A 127 3.27 10.37 -16.02
CA THR A 127 2.60 11.41 -16.81
C THR A 127 3.39 12.73 -16.81
N LEU A 128 3.93 13.15 -15.67
CA LEU A 128 4.71 14.39 -15.61
C LEU A 128 6.04 14.29 -16.38
N ILE A 129 6.67 13.11 -16.40
CA ILE A 129 7.86 12.84 -17.23
C ILE A 129 7.48 12.93 -18.71
N ASP A 130 6.38 12.30 -19.12
CA ASP A 130 5.91 12.31 -20.51
C ASP A 130 5.53 13.72 -20.98
N MET A 131 5.13 14.60 -20.05
CA MET A 131 4.91 16.03 -20.31
C MET A 131 6.20 16.86 -20.38
N GLY A 132 7.37 16.23 -20.25
CA GLY A 132 8.67 16.89 -20.31
C GLY A 132 9.02 17.74 -19.09
N MET A 133 8.37 17.51 -17.94
CA MET A 133 8.61 18.33 -16.75
C MET A 133 9.95 18.00 -16.07
N GLU A 134 10.65 19.04 -15.65
CA GLU A 134 11.93 18.91 -14.94
C GLU A 134 11.74 18.33 -13.53
N TYR A 135 12.77 17.66 -13.02
CA TYR A 135 12.72 16.92 -11.75
C TYR A 135 12.19 17.76 -10.56
N GLU A 136 12.68 18.98 -10.37
CA GLU A 136 12.24 19.81 -9.23
C GLU A 136 10.78 20.29 -9.39
N GLN A 137 10.31 20.51 -10.63
CA GLN A 137 8.91 20.84 -10.89
C GLN A 137 8.02 19.64 -10.56
N ARG A 138 8.41 18.44 -11.01
CA ARG A 138 7.70 17.19 -10.70
C ARG A 138 7.64 16.94 -9.20
N LYS A 139 8.75 17.12 -8.49
CA LYS A 139 8.79 17.00 -7.03
C LYS A 139 7.81 17.93 -6.32
N GLY A 140 7.74 19.19 -6.76
CA GLY A 140 6.79 20.16 -6.22
C GLY A 140 5.33 19.73 -6.43
N GLU A 141 5.00 19.33 -7.66
CA GLU A 141 3.65 18.87 -8.01
C GLU A 141 3.25 17.59 -7.30
N LEU A 142 4.14 16.60 -7.24
CA LEU A 142 3.89 15.35 -6.52
C LEU A 142 3.69 15.59 -5.01
N THR A 143 4.43 16.53 -4.42
CA THR A 143 4.24 16.91 -3.01
C THR A 143 2.87 17.55 -2.80
N ARG A 144 2.46 18.45 -3.68
CA ARG A 144 1.13 19.09 -3.63
C ARG A 144 -0.01 18.07 -3.79
N LEU A 145 0.12 17.17 -4.76
CA LEU A 145 -0.86 16.11 -5.01
C LEU A 145 -0.92 15.10 -3.88
N SER A 146 0.22 14.77 -3.27
CA SER A 146 0.31 13.94 -2.07
C SER A 146 -0.48 14.53 -0.90
N GLN A 147 -0.31 15.83 -0.62
CA GLN A 147 -1.07 16.51 0.43
C GLN A 147 -2.58 16.47 0.18
N ARG A 148 -3.01 16.71 -1.06
CA ARG A 148 -4.44 16.62 -1.44
C ARG A 148 -4.97 15.19 -1.32
N TRP A 149 -4.16 14.20 -1.70
CA TRP A 149 -4.51 12.79 -1.60
C TRP A 149 -4.74 12.37 -0.15
N LEU A 150 -3.87 12.82 0.76
CA LEU A 150 -4.00 12.58 2.20
C LEU A 150 -5.21 13.30 2.79
N ALA A 151 -5.43 14.58 2.46
CA ALA A 151 -6.56 15.36 2.95
C ALA A 151 -7.91 14.70 2.61
N LYS A 152 -8.09 14.27 1.35
CA LYS A 152 -9.30 13.59 0.89
C LYS A 152 -9.60 12.31 1.68
N ARG A 153 -8.57 11.62 2.18
CA ARG A 153 -8.75 10.39 2.95
C ARG A 153 -9.03 10.63 4.42
N LEU A 154 -8.47 11.71 4.98
CA LEU A 154 -8.81 12.13 6.34
C LEU A 154 -10.28 12.56 6.44
N GLU A 155 -10.80 13.25 5.42
CA GLU A 155 -12.21 13.63 5.33
C GLU A 155 -13.16 12.40 5.33
N VAL A 156 -12.77 11.31 4.66
CA VAL A 156 -13.55 10.07 4.61
C VAL A 156 -13.58 9.31 5.94
N VAL A 157 -12.62 9.57 6.84
CA VAL A 157 -12.57 8.95 8.18
C VAL A 157 -13.43 9.72 9.19
N HIS A 158 -13.93 10.91 8.84
CA HIS A 158 -14.73 11.78 9.73
C HIS A 158 -16.22 11.89 9.30
N VAL A 159 -16.65 11.07 8.35
CA VAL A 159 -18.04 10.92 7.90
C VAL A 159 -18.50 9.50 8.16
#